data_AF-A0A2R4P373-F1
#
_entry.id   AF-A0A2R4P373-F1
#
_cell.length_a   1.000
_cell.length_b   1.000
_cell.length_c   1.000
_cell.angle_alpha   90.00
_cell.angle_beta   90.00
_cell.angle_gamma   90.00
#
_symmetry.space_group_name_H-M   'P 1'
#
loop_
_entity.id
_entity.type
_entity.pdbx_description
1 polymer ?
#
loop_
_entity_poly.entity_id
_entity_poly.type
_entity_poly.pdbx_seq_one_letter_code
_entity_poly.pdbx_strand_id
1 'polypeptide(L)'
;MTTDFNFINKNVIDNIKFTHIAKSRIDGFGLFADKNLDSGTILCFLDGQVISWDHYDGMAKTINLGKYQDYIFMEWNALDTNTLLVRAFRTKYSYINHSSDPNVEVKYNPIRIETIKDIREGDEILIDYNKEPLKQTYLENKEKNFLLKK
;
A
#
# COMPACT_ATOMS: atom_id res chain seq x y z
N MET A 1 11.04 -0.80 11.09
CA MET A 1 9.87 -1.72 11.03
C MET A 1 10.12 -2.92 11.95
N THR A 2 9.12 -3.29 12.75
CA THR A 2 9.15 -4.49 13.60
C THR A 2 9.29 -5.76 12.76
N THR A 3 10.06 -6.74 13.22
CA THR A 3 10.20 -8.07 12.60
C THR A 3 9.21 -9.09 13.18
N ASP A 4 8.33 -8.66 14.10
CA ASP A 4 7.38 -9.51 14.80
C ASP A 4 6.09 -9.71 13.99
N PHE A 5 5.95 -10.91 13.40
CA PHE A 5 4.75 -11.36 12.70
C PHE A 5 3.49 -11.31 13.55
N ASN A 6 3.59 -11.63 14.85
CA ASN A 6 2.42 -11.64 15.72
C ASN A 6 1.89 -10.23 15.94
N PHE A 7 2.81 -9.25 16.01
CA PHE A 7 2.43 -7.85 16.08
C PHE A 7 1.72 -7.40 14.79
N ILE A 8 2.26 -7.74 13.63
CA ILE A 8 1.65 -7.38 12.33
C ILE A 8 0.25 -7.96 12.22
N ASN A 9 0.10 -9.28 12.41
CA ASN A 9 -1.18 -9.98 12.28
C ASN A 9 -2.26 -9.45 13.25
N LYS A 10 -1.86 -8.91 14.41
CA LYS A 10 -2.79 -8.35 15.39
C LYS A 10 -3.24 -6.91 15.08
N ASN A 11 -2.40 -6.12 14.40
CA ASN A 11 -2.62 -4.68 14.25
C ASN A 11 -2.96 -4.24 12.81
N VAL A 12 -2.93 -5.17 11.84
CA VAL A 12 -3.27 -4.89 10.44
C VAL A 12 -4.69 -5.32 10.14
N ILE A 13 -5.45 -4.45 9.47
CA ILE A 13 -6.79 -4.77 8.99
C ILE A 13 -6.70 -5.66 7.74
N ASP A 14 -7.42 -6.78 7.78
CA ASP A 14 -7.59 -7.66 6.63
C ASP A 14 -8.63 -7.10 5.66
N ASN A 15 -8.16 -6.35 4.65
CA ASN A 15 -9.00 -5.78 3.59
C ASN A 15 -8.81 -6.45 2.22
N ILE A 16 -7.82 -7.33 2.08
CA ILE A 16 -7.49 -8.01 0.81
C ILE A 16 -7.72 -9.51 0.98
N LYS A 17 -8.74 -10.01 0.29
CA LYS A 17 -9.13 -11.42 0.38
C LYS A 17 -8.10 -12.32 -0.29
N PHE A 18 -8.03 -13.57 0.20
CA PHE A 18 -7.17 -14.62 -0.37
C PHE A 18 -5.69 -14.25 -0.41
N THR A 19 -5.25 -13.57 0.65
CA THR A 19 -3.85 -13.17 0.80
C THR A 19 -3.38 -13.30 2.24
N HIS A 20 -2.08 -13.47 2.39
CA HIS A 20 -1.39 -13.41 3.68
C HIS A 20 -0.17 -12.51 3.59
N ILE A 21 0.25 -11.98 4.74
CA ILE A 21 1.51 -11.23 4.86
C ILE A 21 2.62 -12.25 5.15
N ALA A 22 3.73 -12.16 4.43
CA ALA A 22 4.93 -12.96 4.66
C ALA A 22 6.21 -12.14 4.46
N LYS A 23 7.38 -12.71 4.74
CA LYS A 23 8.66 -12.04 4.44
C LYS A 23 8.83 -11.93 2.93
N SER A 24 9.06 -10.72 2.45
CA SER A 24 9.34 -10.47 1.04
C SER A 24 10.80 -10.75 0.71
N ARG A 25 11.05 -11.13 -0.55
CA ARG A 25 12.41 -11.16 -1.11
C ARG A 25 12.85 -9.80 -1.64
N ILE A 26 11.92 -8.85 -1.77
CA ILE A 26 12.12 -7.51 -2.32
C ILE A 26 12.39 -6.51 -1.18
N ASP A 27 11.46 -6.40 -0.24
CA ASP A 27 11.59 -5.48 0.90
C ASP A 27 10.74 -5.90 2.10
N GLY A 28 11.37 -6.03 3.28
CA GLY A 28 10.70 -6.32 4.54
C GLY A 28 9.65 -7.43 4.47
N PHE A 29 8.38 -7.02 4.52
CA PHE A 29 7.22 -7.90 4.38
C PHE A 29 6.48 -7.59 3.08
N GLY A 30 5.91 -8.64 2.49
CA GLY A 30 5.11 -8.57 1.28
C GLY A 30 3.73 -9.19 1.49
N LEU A 31 2.84 -8.96 0.54
CA LEU A 31 1.52 -9.58 0.47
C LEU A 31 1.57 -10.71 -0.56
N PHE A 32 1.06 -11.89 -0.22
CA PHE A 32 1.17 -13.09 -1.05
C PHE A 32 -0.21 -13.69 -1.30
N ALA A 33 -0.41 -14.28 -2.47
CA ALA A 33 -1.67 -14.92 -2.83
C ALA A 33 -1.84 -16.29 -2.15
N ASP A 34 -3.01 -16.55 -1.56
CA ASP A 34 -3.36 -17.84 -0.94
C ASP A 34 -3.90 -18.87 -1.94
N LYS A 35 -4.13 -18.45 -3.19
CA LYS A 35 -4.65 -19.27 -4.28
C LYS A 35 -4.32 -18.64 -5.61
N ASN A 36 -4.57 -19.36 -6.70
CA ASN A 36 -4.56 -18.76 -8.03
C ASN A 36 -5.63 -17.66 -8.14
N LEU A 37 -5.25 -16.53 -8.74
CA LEU A 37 -6.10 -15.37 -9.01
C LEU A 37 -6.01 -15.05 -10.52
N ASP A 38 -7.16 -14.99 -11.18
CA ASP A 38 -7.22 -14.68 -12.61
C ASP A 38 -6.99 -13.18 -12.84
N SER A 39 -6.52 -12.80 -14.03
CA SER A 39 -6.47 -11.40 -14.46
C SER A 39 -7.86 -10.74 -14.42
N GLY A 40 -7.92 -9.47 -13.96
CA GLY A 40 -9.17 -8.72 -13.76
C GLY A 40 -9.89 -9.01 -12.44
N THR A 41 -9.30 -9.83 -11.55
CA THR A 41 -9.86 -10.08 -10.22
C THR A 41 -9.73 -8.82 -9.35
N ILE A 42 -10.85 -8.33 -8.84
CA ILE A 42 -10.87 -7.25 -7.84
C ILE A 42 -10.53 -7.82 -6.47
N LEU A 43 -9.39 -7.41 -5.92
CA LEU A 43 -8.90 -7.90 -4.63
C LEU A 43 -9.50 -7.16 -3.44
N CYS A 44 -9.64 -5.84 -3.55
CA CYS A 44 -10.29 -4.99 -2.56
C CYS A 44 -10.74 -3.66 -3.15
N PHE A 45 -11.75 -3.04 -2.53
CA PHE A 45 -12.02 -1.61 -2.72
C PHE A 45 -11.25 -0.83 -1.66
N LEU A 46 -10.72 0.33 -2.05
CA LEU A 46 -10.05 1.23 -1.12
C LEU A 46 -11.03 2.34 -0.72
N ASP A 47 -11.24 2.49 0.58
CA ASP A 47 -12.07 3.54 1.16
C ASP A 47 -11.21 4.47 2.02
N GLY A 48 -11.83 5.47 2.65
CA GLY A 48 -11.14 6.41 3.51
C GLY A 48 -11.70 7.83 3.48
N GLN A 49 -10.96 8.75 4.09
CA GLN A 49 -11.27 10.17 4.10
C GLN A 49 -10.43 10.88 3.03
N VAL A 50 -11.02 11.86 2.35
CA VAL A 50 -10.27 12.70 1.41
C VAL A 50 -9.75 13.93 2.14
N ILE A 51 -8.44 14.15 2.11
CA ILE A 51 -7.79 15.34 2.68
C ILE A 51 -6.76 15.92 1.71
N SER A 52 -6.35 17.17 1.92
CA SER A 52 -5.27 17.75 1.13
C SER A 52 -3.90 17.21 1.56
N TRP A 53 -2.95 17.22 0.63
CA TRP A 53 -1.54 16.90 0.93
C TRP A 53 -0.98 17.74 2.08
N ASP A 54 -1.26 19.06 2.10
CA ASP A 54 -0.73 19.95 3.13
C ASP A 54 -1.31 19.64 4.51
N HIS A 55 -2.59 19.28 4.58
CA HIS A 55 -3.23 18.86 5.83
C HIS A 55 -2.60 17.55 6.33
N TYR A 56 -2.39 16.57 5.45
CA TYR A 56 -1.69 15.33 5.78
C TYR A 56 -0.27 15.59 6.29
N ASP A 57 0.53 16.37 5.56
CA ASP A 57 1.92 16.68 5.91
C ASP A 57 2.01 17.43 7.26
N GLY A 58 1.05 18.31 7.55
CA GLY A 58 0.95 19.00 8.84
C GLY A 58 0.65 18.05 10.00
N MET A 59 -0.31 17.14 9.83
CA MET A 59 -0.63 16.13 10.86
C MET A 59 0.52 15.14 11.06
N ALA A 60 1.12 14.65 9.97
CA ALA A 60 2.21 13.66 10.02
C ALA A 60 3.44 14.18 10.79
N LYS A 61 3.69 15.50 10.78
CA LYS A 61 4.78 16.15 11.52
C LYS A 61 4.50 16.33 13.02
N THR A 62 3.23 16.34 13.43
CA THR A 62 2.83 16.73 14.79
C THR A 62 2.33 15.56 15.63
N ILE A 63 1.78 14.54 14.99
CA ILE A 63 1.24 13.36 15.67
C ILE A 63 2.37 12.44 16.14
N ASN A 64 2.34 12.10 17.43
CA ASN A 64 3.21 11.10 18.04
C ASN A 64 2.37 9.97 18.65
N LEU A 65 2.41 8.80 18.03
CA LEU A 65 1.68 7.59 18.44
C LEU A 65 2.61 6.52 19.05
N GLY A 66 3.86 6.89 19.35
CA GLY A 66 4.87 5.97 19.87
C GLY A 66 5.04 4.74 18.97
N LYS A 67 4.95 3.53 19.55
CA LYS A 67 5.10 2.27 18.81
C LYS A 67 4.03 2.02 17.73
N TYR A 68 2.95 2.80 17.71
CA TYR A 68 1.86 2.69 16.73
C TYR A 68 1.97 3.69 15.57
N GLN A 69 3.02 4.53 15.54
CA GLN A 69 3.22 5.53 14.49
C GLN A 69 3.09 4.93 13.07
N ASP A 70 3.74 3.79 12.84
CA ASP A 70 3.75 3.08 11.55
C ASP A 70 2.45 2.30 11.24
N TYR A 71 1.43 2.39 12.09
CA TYR A 71 0.22 1.55 12.05
C TYR A 71 -1.12 2.32 12.09
N ILE A 72 -1.15 3.52 12.67
CA ILE A 72 -2.38 4.30 12.90
C ILE A 72 -2.39 5.61 12.08
N PHE A 73 -1.37 5.89 11.25
CA PHE A 73 -1.33 7.18 10.55
C PHE A 73 -0.56 7.23 9.21
N MET A 74 -0.59 6.19 8.38
CA MET A 74 0.32 6.17 7.21
C MET A 74 -0.22 5.57 5.92
N GLU A 75 -1.46 5.07 5.91
CA GLU A 75 -1.99 4.49 4.68
C GLU A 75 -2.76 5.54 3.88
N TRP A 76 -2.28 5.81 2.67
CA TRP A 76 -2.92 6.75 1.75
C TRP A 76 -2.71 6.33 0.30
N ASN A 77 -3.56 6.85 -0.58
CA ASN A 77 -3.35 6.88 -2.03
C ASN A 77 -3.50 8.31 -2.52
N ALA A 78 -2.64 8.72 -3.45
CA ALA A 78 -2.84 9.98 -4.16
C ALA A 78 -4.06 9.84 -5.09
N LEU A 79 -5.03 10.74 -4.92
CA LEU A 79 -6.14 10.86 -5.87
C LEU A 79 -5.74 11.79 -7.02
N ASP A 80 -5.00 12.84 -6.68
CA ASP A 80 -4.36 13.77 -7.59
C ASP A 80 -3.18 14.47 -6.87
N THR A 81 -2.62 15.49 -7.51
CA THR A 81 -1.50 16.26 -6.96
C THR A 81 -1.87 17.15 -5.76
N ASN A 82 -3.16 17.27 -5.41
CA ASN A 82 -3.68 18.12 -4.35
C ASN A 82 -4.35 17.34 -3.21
N THR A 83 -4.86 16.14 -3.48
CA THR A 83 -5.68 15.36 -2.54
C THR A 83 -5.22 13.91 -2.39
N LEU A 84 -5.42 13.41 -1.17
CA LEU A 84 -5.12 12.05 -0.74
C LEU A 84 -6.39 11.38 -0.24
N LEU A 85 -6.55 10.10 -0.56
CA LEU A 85 -7.46 9.20 0.14
C LEU A 85 -6.70 8.54 1.28
N VAL A 86 -7.03 8.89 2.53
CA VAL A 86 -6.31 8.45 3.73
C VAL A 86 -7.13 7.50 4.58
N ARG A 87 -6.43 6.57 5.23
CA ARG A 87 -6.97 5.63 6.21
C ARG A 87 -6.15 5.72 7.48
N ALA A 88 -6.84 5.75 8.62
CA ALA A 88 -6.17 5.78 9.91
C ALA A 88 -5.40 4.47 10.15
N PHE A 89 -6.08 3.33 10.03
CA PHE A 89 -5.46 2.04 10.32
C PHE A 89 -4.75 1.46 9.11
N ARG A 90 -3.58 0.86 9.36
CA ARG A 90 -2.84 0.09 8.38
C ARG A 90 -3.64 -1.14 7.95
N THR A 91 -3.69 -1.39 6.65
CA THR A 91 -4.36 -2.55 6.07
C THR A 91 -3.35 -3.46 5.35
N LYS A 92 -3.81 -4.60 4.81
CA LYS A 92 -2.98 -5.47 3.96
C LYS A 92 -2.46 -4.75 2.72
N TYR A 93 -3.13 -3.68 2.27
CA TYR A 93 -2.67 -2.84 1.16
C TYR A 93 -1.24 -2.31 1.39
N SER A 94 -0.91 -1.88 2.60
CA SER A 94 0.42 -1.37 2.98
C SER A 94 1.56 -2.40 2.93
N TYR A 95 1.26 -3.64 2.53
CA TYR A 95 2.24 -4.73 2.35
C TYR A 95 2.38 -5.16 0.88
N ILE A 96 1.68 -4.50 -0.05
CA ILE A 96 1.92 -4.69 -1.48
C ILE A 96 3.20 -3.93 -1.84
N ASN A 97 4.26 -4.65 -2.18
CA ASN A 97 5.55 -4.05 -2.50
C ASN A 97 5.57 -3.42 -3.89
N HIS A 98 6.51 -2.49 -4.07
CA HIS A 98 6.78 -1.90 -5.37
C HIS A 98 7.46 -2.88 -6.33
N SER A 99 7.04 -2.91 -7.59
CA SER A 99 7.85 -3.40 -8.70
C SER A 99 7.52 -2.67 -10.00
N SER A 100 8.50 -2.59 -10.90
CA SER A 100 8.34 -2.13 -12.28
C SER A 100 7.68 -3.16 -13.21
N ASP A 101 7.55 -4.42 -12.79
CA ASP A 101 6.75 -5.48 -13.45
C ASP A 101 5.61 -5.97 -12.54
N PRO A 102 4.66 -5.08 -12.18
CA PRO A 102 3.61 -5.38 -11.20
C PRO A 102 2.62 -6.44 -11.71
N ASN A 103 1.89 -7.07 -10.80
CA ASN A 103 0.78 -7.98 -11.11
C ASN A 103 -0.60 -7.47 -10.67
N VAL A 104 -0.64 -6.33 -9.98
CA VAL A 104 -1.87 -5.57 -9.69
C VAL A 104 -1.70 -4.09 -10.04
N GLU A 105 -2.81 -3.38 -10.10
CA GLU A 105 -2.81 -1.92 -10.20
C GLU A 105 -3.96 -1.27 -9.42
N VAL A 106 -3.81 0.02 -9.13
CA VAL A 106 -4.90 0.86 -8.64
C VAL A 106 -5.78 1.23 -9.83
N LYS A 107 -7.02 0.76 -9.84
CA LYS A 107 -8.07 1.22 -10.76
C LYS A 107 -8.92 2.26 -10.06
N TYR A 108 -9.41 3.25 -10.80
CA TYR A 108 -10.27 4.32 -10.28
C TYR A 108 -11.74 4.10 -10.66
N ASN A 109 -12.66 4.79 -9.98
CA ASN A 109 -14.11 4.79 -10.20
C ASN A 109 -14.80 3.40 -10.13
N PRO A 110 -14.93 2.79 -8.94
CA PRO A 110 -14.37 3.21 -7.65
C PRO A 110 -12.89 2.81 -7.51
N ILE A 111 -12.20 3.43 -6.55
CA ILE A 111 -10.80 3.11 -6.27
C ILE A 111 -10.67 1.70 -5.68
N ARG A 112 -9.84 0.87 -6.32
CA ARG A 112 -9.72 -0.57 -6.01
C ARG A 112 -8.38 -1.13 -6.47
N ILE A 113 -7.99 -2.27 -5.89
CA ILE A 113 -6.86 -3.07 -6.35
C ILE A 113 -7.39 -4.20 -7.23
N GLU A 114 -6.86 -4.27 -8.45
CA GLU A 114 -7.27 -5.24 -9.47
C GLU A 114 -6.04 -5.93 -10.05
N THR A 115 -6.11 -7.25 -10.26
CA THR A 115 -5.06 -8.01 -10.94
C THR A 115 -4.99 -7.63 -12.43
N ILE A 116 -3.78 -7.50 -12.96
CA ILE A 116 -3.55 -7.18 -14.38
C ILE A 116 -2.96 -8.36 -15.18
N LYS A 117 -2.55 -9.41 -14.47
CA LYS A 117 -2.12 -10.70 -15.00
C LYS A 117 -2.51 -11.78 -13.99
N ASP A 118 -2.54 -13.04 -14.43
CA ASP A 118 -2.78 -14.17 -13.54
C ASP A 118 -1.69 -14.23 -12.47
N ILE A 119 -2.07 -14.53 -11.23
CA ILE A 119 -1.19 -14.67 -10.06
C ILE A 119 -1.34 -16.09 -9.53
N ARG A 120 -0.24 -16.82 -9.36
CA ARG A 120 -0.30 -18.18 -8.80
C ARG A 120 -0.33 -18.14 -7.28
N GLU A 121 -0.87 -19.20 -6.69
CA GLU A 121 -0.73 -19.42 -5.24
C GLU A 121 0.73 -19.31 -4.81
N GLY A 122 0.97 -18.51 -3.76
CA GLY A 122 2.31 -18.24 -3.22
C GLY A 122 3.10 -17.14 -3.94
N ASP A 123 2.63 -16.59 -5.06
CA ASP A 123 3.27 -15.44 -5.69
C ASP A 123 3.07 -14.17 -4.84
N GLU A 124 4.09 -13.30 -4.83
CA GLU A 124 4.01 -11.98 -4.20
C GLU A 124 3.16 -11.03 -5.06
N ILE A 125 2.25 -10.30 -4.41
CA ILE A 125 1.43 -9.27 -5.03
C ILE A 125 2.23 -7.97 -5.05
N LEU A 126 2.38 -7.39 -6.25
CA LEU A 126 3.28 -6.28 -6.54
C LEU A 126 2.56 -5.21 -7.35
N ILE A 127 2.86 -3.95 -7.03
CA ILE A 127 2.25 -2.77 -7.64
C ILE A 127 3.31 -1.76 -8.07
N ASP A 128 3.00 -0.96 -9.09
CA ASP A 128 3.87 0.14 -9.52
C ASP A 128 3.48 1.45 -8.81
N TYR A 129 4.24 1.85 -7.80
CA TYR A 129 4.02 3.10 -7.06
C TYR A 129 4.19 4.34 -7.96
N ASN A 130 4.94 4.25 -9.07
CA ASN A 130 5.15 5.38 -9.96
C ASN A 130 3.92 5.70 -10.80
N LYS A 131 2.88 4.85 -10.79
CA LYS A 131 1.60 5.12 -11.45
C LYS A 131 0.63 5.95 -10.61
N GLU A 132 0.92 6.20 -9.33
CA GLU A 132 0.11 7.12 -8.54
C GLU A 132 0.34 8.58 -9.00
N PRO A 133 -0.67 9.46 -8.95
CA PRO A 133 -0.56 10.86 -9.34
C PRO A 133 0.16 11.70 -8.25
N LEU A 134 1.41 11.34 -7.97
CA LEU A 134 2.21 11.92 -6.90
C LEU A 134 2.57 13.39 -7.22
N LYS A 135 2.51 14.25 -6.19
CA LYS A 135 2.96 15.65 -6.34
C LYS A 135 4.47 15.72 -6.57
N GLN A 136 4.92 16.70 -7.35
CA GLN A 136 6.34 16.86 -7.73
C GLN A 136 7.27 16.93 -6.50
N THR A 137 6.88 17.65 -5.46
CA THR A 137 7.65 17.77 -4.21
C THR A 137 7.81 16.43 -3.48
N TYR A 138 6.89 15.48 -3.67
CA TYR A 138 7.01 14.13 -3.14
C TYR A 138 8.06 13.32 -3.91
N LEU A 139 8.07 13.44 -5.23
CA LEU A 139 9.02 12.75 -6.12
C LEU A 139 10.46 13.24 -5.94
N GLU A 140 10.65 14.52 -5.61
CA GLU A 140 11.97 15.12 -5.38
C GLU A 140 12.60 14.75 -4.03
N ASN A 141 11.85 14.10 -3.14
CA ASN A 141 12.34 13.72 -1.84
C ASN A 141 13.32 12.53 -1.96
N LYS A 142 14.60 12.81 -1.67
CA LYS A 142 15.72 11.84 -1.72
C LYS A 142 15.59 10.65 -0.77
N GLU A 143 14.70 10.70 0.21
CA GLU A 143 14.40 9.56 1.10
C GLU A 143 13.50 8.52 0.43
N LYS A 144 12.95 8.79 -0.76
CA LYS A 144 12.04 7.92 -1.50
C LYS A 144 12.74 6.97 -2.47
N ASN A 145 13.93 6.48 -2.10
CA ASN A 145 14.72 5.54 -2.91
C ASN A 145 13.99 4.22 -3.23
N PHE A 146 12.94 3.88 -2.50
CA PHE A 146 12.11 2.71 -2.79
C PHE A 146 11.34 2.81 -4.12
N LEU A 147 11.07 4.03 -4.63
CA LEU A 147 10.45 4.24 -5.95
C LEU A 147 11.37 3.85 -7.11
N LEU A 148 12.68 3.73 -6.84
CA LEU A 148 13.70 3.37 -7.83
C LEU A 148 13.99 1.86 -7.86
N LYS A 149 13.37 1.08 -6.96
CA LYS A 149 13.52 -0.38 -6.93
C LYS A 149 12.79 -0.97 -8.14
N LYS A 150 13.49 -1.78 -8.93
CA LYS A 150 12.94 -2.45 -10.11
C LYS A 150 12.19 -3.72 -9.74
#